data_AF-A0A2G8Y293-F1
#
_entry.id   AF-A0A2G8Y293-F1
#
_cell.length_a   1.000
_cell.length_b   1.000
_cell.length_c   1.000
_cell.angle_alpha   90.00
_cell.angle_beta   90.00
_cell.angle_gamma   90.00
#
_symmetry.space_group_name_H-M   'P 1'
#
loop_
_entity.id
_entity.type
_entity.pdbx_description
1 polymer ?
#
loop_
_entity_poly.entity_id
_entity_poly.type
_entity_poly.pdbx_seq_one_letter_code
_entity_poly.pdbx_strand_id
1 'polypeptide(L)'
;MQLMERKKRLGARTGVVTLQVAAERSILKENVITCSYGTENNTNSGTPVATLTSDNNTLTVECGFEGQLQPSPESPLTALLCDAEDCTAVVNVTDVLLNFDETWLAVDKETGAAKLVVPKGGFPEKKKTIMLGCSLKNTPSGSRKDPDTTTVEKTHF
;
A
#
# COMPACT_ATOMS: atom_id res chain seq x y z
N MET A 1 -28.85 -63.26 -15.30
CA MET A 1 -28.77 -62.41 -16.50
C MET A 1 -29.37 -61.05 -16.13
N GLN A 2 -28.52 -60.00 -16.03
CA GLN A 2 -28.80 -58.56 -15.82
C GLN A 2 -29.73 -58.19 -14.64
N LEU A 3 -29.25 -57.81 -13.45
CA LEU A 3 -28.44 -56.62 -13.11
C LEU A 3 -28.72 -55.44 -14.04
N MET A 4 -29.67 -54.57 -13.66
CA MET A 4 -29.54 -53.11 -13.74
C MET A 4 -30.52 -52.48 -12.74
N GLU A 5 -30.09 -52.39 -11.48
CA GLU A 5 -30.66 -51.45 -10.53
C GLU A 5 -30.65 -50.06 -11.18
N ARG A 6 -31.84 -49.46 -11.33
CA ARG A 6 -31.97 -48.06 -11.75
C ARG A 6 -31.43 -47.18 -10.63
N LYS A 7 -30.10 -47.08 -10.54
CA LYS A 7 -29.40 -46.06 -9.78
C LYS A 7 -29.69 -44.75 -10.50
N LYS A 8 -30.81 -44.11 -10.12
CA LYS A 8 -31.14 -42.74 -10.49
C LYS A 8 -29.93 -41.92 -10.06
N ARG A 9 -29.02 -41.63 -11.00
CA ARG A 9 -27.98 -40.62 -10.82
C ARG A 9 -28.77 -39.35 -10.55
N LEU A 10 -28.92 -39.02 -9.28
CA LEU A 10 -29.24 -37.68 -8.84
C LEU A 10 -28.04 -36.85 -9.30
N GLY A 11 -28.06 -36.43 -10.57
CA GLY A 11 -27.09 -35.48 -11.08
C GLY A 11 -27.23 -34.27 -10.19
N ALA A 12 -26.19 -33.99 -9.40
CA ALA A 12 -26.19 -32.88 -8.47
C ALA A 12 -26.53 -31.61 -9.27
N ARG A 13 -27.75 -31.11 -9.11
CA ARG A 13 -28.18 -29.83 -9.68
C ARG A 13 -27.62 -28.74 -8.78
N THR A 14 -26.32 -28.49 -8.89
CA THR A 14 -25.64 -27.42 -8.16
C THR A 14 -25.61 -26.17 -9.04
N GLY A 15 -26.15 -25.06 -8.54
CA GLY A 15 -25.90 -23.73 -9.08
C GLY A 15 -24.68 -23.13 -8.39
N VAL A 16 -23.72 -22.61 -9.16
CA VAL A 16 -22.57 -21.87 -8.64
C VAL A 16 -22.87 -20.38 -8.83
N VAL A 17 -22.65 -19.60 -7.78
CA VAL A 17 -22.70 -18.14 -7.83
C VAL A 17 -21.29 -17.62 -7.62
N THR A 18 -20.83 -16.73 -8.50
CA THR A 18 -19.58 -16.01 -8.33
C THR A 18 -19.86 -14.72 -7.58
N LEU A 19 -19.27 -14.57 -6.39
CA LEU A 19 -19.27 -13.32 -5.64
C LEU A 19 -17.93 -12.62 -5.90
N GLN A 20 -18.00 -11.41 -6.46
CA GLN A 20 -16.86 -10.51 -6.58
C GLN A 20 -16.96 -9.47 -5.48
N VAL A 21 -15.92 -9.35 -4.67
CA VAL A 21 -15.80 -8.32 -3.63
C VAL A 21 -14.67 -7.40 -4.04
N ALA A 22 -15.00 -6.14 -4.32
CA ALA A 22 -14.00 -5.13 -4.65
C ALA A 22 -13.22 -4.73 -3.40
N ALA A 23 -11.92 -4.44 -3.56
CA ALA A 23 -11.13 -3.87 -2.47
C ALA A 23 -11.59 -2.44 -2.17
N GLU A 24 -11.44 -2.05 -0.91
CA GLU A 24 -11.66 -0.68 -0.48
C GLU A 24 -10.63 0.27 -1.11
N ARG A 25 -10.92 1.57 -1.06
CA ARG A 25 -9.97 2.61 -1.47
C ARG A 25 -8.95 2.83 -0.36
N SER A 26 -7.74 3.22 -0.75
CA SER A 26 -6.80 3.74 0.24
C SER A 26 -7.37 5.01 0.87
N ILE A 27 -7.34 5.09 2.20
CA ILE A 27 -7.95 6.21 2.94
C ILE A 27 -6.97 6.82 3.93
N LEU A 28 -7.16 8.11 4.21
CA LEU A 28 -6.55 8.81 5.33
C LEU A 28 -7.61 9.10 6.39
N LYS A 29 -7.41 8.58 7.60
CA LYS A 29 -8.24 8.88 8.77
C LYS A 29 -7.34 9.11 9.98
N GLU A 30 -7.48 10.26 10.65
CA GLU A 30 -6.74 10.55 11.89
C GLU A 30 -5.21 10.38 11.77
N ASN A 31 -4.64 10.78 10.63
CA ASN A 31 -3.23 10.57 10.25
C ASN A 31 -2.78 9.11 10.12
N VAL A 32 -3.74 8.19 9.97
CA VAL A 32 -3.49 6.82 9.54
C VAL A 32 -3.88 6.72 8.08
N ILE A 33 -2.89 6.44 7.23
CA ILE A 33 -3.10 6.06 5.84
C ILE A 33 -3.22 4.54 5.82
N THR A 34 -4.38 4.03 5.47
CA THR A 34 -4.59 2.60 5.22
C THR A 34 -4.56 2.37 3.73
N CYS A 35 -3.53 1.65 3.25
CA CYS A 35 -3.38 1.32 1.84
C CYS A 35 -4.21 0.10 1.46
N SER A 36 -4.76 0.12 0.25
CA SER A 36 -5.48 -1.01 -0.35
C SER A 36 -5.01 -1.21 -1.79
N TYR A 37 -5.16 -2.42 -2.32
CA TYR A 37 -4.51 -2.82 -3.59
C TYR A 37 -5.48 -3.15 -4.72
N GLY A 38 -6.72 -2.66 -4.64
CA GLY A 38 -7.71 -2.82 -5.70
C GLY A 38 -7.33 -2.08 -6.97
N THR A 39 -7.40 -2.77 -8.10
CA THR A 39 -7.06 -2.23 -9.44
C THR A 39 -7.99 -1.11 -9.90
N GLU A 40 -9.24 -1.07 -9.42
CA GLU A 40 -10.25 -0.14 -9.96
C GLU A 40 -10.28 1.23 -9.26
N ASN A 41 -9.59 1.41 -8.14
CA ASN A 41 -9.99 2.41 -7.16
C ASN A 41 -8.89 3.41 -6.71
N ASN A 42 -7.60 3.11 -6.94
CA ASN A 42 -6.50 4.00 -6.52
C ASN A 42 -6.07 5.02 -7.59
N THR A 43 -6.44 4.86 -8.86
CA THR A 43 -6.04 5.79 -9.94
C THR A 43 -6.96 7.00 -10.10
N ASN A 44 -8.25 6.87 -9.77
CA ASN A 44 -9.25 7.92 -10.03
C ASN A 44 -9.67 8.74 -8.80
N SER A 45 -9.29 8.34 -7.58
CA SER A 45 -9.78 8.98 -6.33
C SER A 45 -8.79 9.92 -5.65
N GLY A 46 -7.60 10.08 -6.23
CA GLY A 46 -6.51 10.87 -5.67
C GLY A 46 -5.77 10.15 -4.54
N THR A 47 -4.47 10.39 -4.43
CA THR A 47 -3.61 9.87 -3.36
C THR A 47 -3.97 10.54 -2.03
N PRO A 48 -4.16 9.80 -0.93
CA PRO A 48 -4.38 10.40 0.38
C PRO A 48 -3.21 11.30 0.80
N VAL A 49 -3.49 12.54 1.22
CA VAL A 49 -2.46 13.52 1.61
C VAL A 49 -2.58 13.86 3.09
N ALA A 50 -1.56 13.51 3.87
CA ALA A 50 -1.45 13.93 5.28
C ALA A 50 -0.65 15.23 5.40
N THR A 51 -1.10 16.15 6.25
CA THR A 51 -0.35 17.38 6.58
C THR A 51 0.10 17.33 8.03
N LEU A 52 1.42 17.26 8.23
CA LEU A 52 2.02 17.27 9.56
C LEU A 52 2.39 18.69 9.97
N THR A 53 2.12 19.03 11.23
CA THR A 53 2.49 20.29 11.88
C THR A 53 3.07 19.99 13.27
N SER A 54 3.60 21.00 13.96
CA SER A 54 4.10 20.84 15.33
C SER A 54 3.07 20.30 16.33
N ASP A 55 1.77 20.52 16.04
CA ASP A 55 0.66 20.09 16.90
C ASP A 55 -0.04 18.83 16.36
N ASN A 56 0.17 18.51 15.07
CA ASN A 56 -0.31 17.30 14.41
C ASN A 56 0.88 16.56 13.79
N ASN A 57 1.68 15.90 14.62
CA ASN A 57 3.06 15.56 14.29
C ASN A 57 3.33 14.07 14.01
N THR A 58 2.26 13.30 13.83
CA THR A 58 2.35 11.84 13.64
C THR A 58 1.72 11.42 12.32
N LEU A 59 2.35 10.46 11.64
CA LEU A 59 1.78 9.77 10.49
C LEU A 59 1.98 8.27 10.67
N THR A 60 0.92 7.50 10.43
CA THR A 60 1.01 6.04 10.30
C THR A 60 0.65 5.65 8.86
N VAL A 61 1.45 4.79 8.24
CA VAL A 61 1.17 4.17 6.95
C VAL A 61 1.00 2.68 7.19
N GLU A 62 -0.17 2.15 6.86
CA GLU A 62 -0.51 0.74 7.01
C GLU A 62 -0.54 0.07 5.62
N CYS A 63 0.51 -0.68 5.30
CA CYS A 63 0.53 -1.50 4.07
C CYS A 63 -0.24 -2.83 4.23
N GLY A 64 -0.57 -3.20 5.47
CA GLY A 64 -1.17 -4.50 5.76
C GLY A 64 -0.23 -5.68 5.43
N PHE A 65 -0.74 -6.89 5.66
CA PHE A 65 0.07 -8.10 5.56
C PHE A 65 0.56 -8.38 4.13
N GLU A 66 -0.27 -8.08 3.13
CA GLU A 66 0.04 -8.30 1.71
C GLU A 66 0.99 -7.24 1.15
N GLY A 67 1.14 -6.11 1.85
CA GLY A 67 1.89 -4.96 1.40
C GLY A 67 3.26 -4.82 2.03
N GLN A 68 4.10 -4.02 1.38
CA GLN A 68 5.41 -3.59 1.84
C GLN A 68 5.60 -2.10 1.57
N LEU A 69 6.39 -1.42 2.42
CA LEU A 69 6.69 -0.01 2.29
C LEU A 69 7.48 0.29 1.02
N GLN A 70 7.19 1.46 0.44
CA GLN A 70 7.86 2.03 -0.72
C GLN A 70 8.41 3.42 -0.36
N PRO A 71 9.53 3.86 -0.95
CA PRO A 71 10.19 3.30 -2.14
C PRO A 71 11.04 2.04 -1.92
N SER A 72 11.37 1.73 -0.66
CA SER A 72 12.18 0.54 -0.34
C SER A 72 11.76 -0.06 1.01
N PRO A 73 11.41 -1.36 1.05
CA PRO A 73 11.14 -2.04 2.32
C PRO A 73 12.40 -2.23 3.17
N GLU A 74 13.59 -2.26 2.54
CA GLU A 74 14.88 -2.41 3.20
C GLU A 74 15.46 -1.05 3.66
N SER A 75 14.87 0.06 3.22
CA SER A 75 15.33 1.42 3.52
C SER A 75 14.12 2.30 3.85
N PRO A 76 13.49 2.10 5.01
CA PRO A 76 12.23 2.76 5.38
C PRO A 76 12.38 4.27 5.61
N LEU A 77 13.63 4.75 5.63
CA LEU A 77 13.98 6.17 5.70
C LEU A 77 14.07 6.85 4.33
N THR A 78 13.71 6.17 3.24
CA THR A 78 13.66 6.78 1.91
C THR A 78 12.24 7.22 1.56
N ALA A 79 12.13 8.32 0.83
CA ALA A 79 10.88 8.85 0.31
C ALA A 79 11.11 9.46 -1.07
N LEU A 80 10.03 9.71 -1.82
CA LEU A 80 10.09 10.51 -3.04
C LEU A 80 9.86 11.98 -2.69
N LEU A 81 10.76 12.86 -3.07
CA LEU A 81 10.55 14.30 -2.96
C LEU A 81 9.65 14.77 -4.12
N CYS A 82 8.62 15.53 -3.78
CA CYS A 82 7.66 16.04 -4.74
C CYS A 82 7.89 17.53 -5.02
N ASP A 83 7.91 17.88 -6.30
CA ASP A 83 7.75 19.26 -6.77
C ASP A 83 6.40 19.37 -7.49
N ALA A 84 5.46 20.13 -6.90
CA ALA A 84 4.05 20.10 -7.27
C ALA A 84 3.47 18.68 -7.30
N GLU A 85 3.15 18.16 -8.50
CA GLU A 85 2.58 16.83 -8.72
C GLU A 85 3.63 15.79 -9.13
N ASP A 86 4.89 16.17 -9.33
CA ASP A 86 5.94 15.27 -9.79
C ASP A 86 6.81 14.80 -8.61
N CYS A 87 6.69 13.52 -8.26
CA CYS A 87 7.41 12.87 -7.15
C CYS A 87 8.43 11.85 -7.68
N THR A 88 9.58 12.32 -8.20
CA THR A 88 10.54 11.46 -8.91
C THR A 88 11.87 11.28 -8.21
N ALA A 89 12.29 12.22 -7.36
CA ALA A 89 13.60 12.17 -6.72
C ALA A 89 13.54 11.35 -5.42
N VAL A 90 14.26 10.23 -5.35
CA VAL A 90 14.43 9.48 -4.11
C VAL A 90 15.39 10.26 -3.19
N VAL A 91 14.93 10.55 -1.97
CA VAL A 91 15.69 11.26 -0.93
C VAL A 91 15.64 10.48 0.38
N ASN A 92 16.54 10.78 1.32
CA ASN A 92 16.34 10.34 2.69
C ASN A 92 15.38 11.31 3.39
N VAL A 93 14.54 10.77 4.28
CA VAL A 93 13.65 11.54 5.14
C VAL A 93 14.48 12.52 6.01
N THR A 94 15.72 12.16 6.33
CA THR A 94 16.69 13.01 7.04
C THR A 94 17.07 14.29 6.28
N ASP A 95 16.91 14.30 4.96
CA ASP A 95 17.19 15.48 4.12
C ASP A 95 16.02 16.48 4.15
N VAL A 96 14.86 16.04 4.67
CA VAL A 96 13.61 16.80 4.73
C VAL A 96 13.26 17.20 6.17
N LEU A 97 13.49 16.31 7.13
CA LEU A 97 13.29 16.55 8.56
C LEU A 97 14.60 16.95 9.23
N LEU A 98 14.58 18.07 9.95
CA LEU A 98 15.75 18.59 10.66
C LEU A 98 16.09 17.70 11.85
N ASN A 99 17.39 17.55 12.16
CA ASN A 99 17.87 16.82 13.34
C ASN A 99 17.20 15.44 13.52
N PHE A 100 16.94 14.76 12.40
CA PHE A 100 16.24 13.48 12.41
C PHE A 100 16.97 12.46 13.29
N ASP A 101 16.19 11.72 14.06
CA ASP A 101 16.65 10.59 14.86
C ASP A 101 15.88 9.34 14.40
N GLU A 102 16.58 8.21 14.21
CA GLU A 102 15.99 6.97 13.73
C GLU A 102 14.83 6.47 14.61
N THR A 103 14.83 6.82 15.90
CA THR A 103 13.74 6.48 16.83
C THR A 103 12.40 7.14 16.49
N TRP A 104 12.38 8.14 15.61
CA TRP A 104 11.16 8.80 15.15
C TRP A 104 10.34 7.91 14.21
N LEU A 105 10.99 6.93 13.57
CA LEU A 105 10.34 5.99 12.67
C LEU A 105 10.33 4.59 13.26
N ALA A 106 9.14 4.11 13.62
CA ALA A 106 8.93 2.72 14.00
C ALA A 106 8.35 1.94 12.81
N VAL A 107 8.96 0.81 12.46
CA VAL A 107 8.47 -0.07 11.39
C VAL A 107 8.14 -1.44 11.98
N ASP A 108 6.89 -1.86 11.80
CA ASP A 108 6.43 -3.20 12.09
C ASP A 108 6.47 -4.03 10.79
N LYS A 109 7.44 -4.94 10.73
CA LYS A 109 7.63 -5.81 9.56
C LYS A 109 6.57 -6.91 9.45
N GLU A 110 5.89 -7.27 10.54
CA GLU A 110 4.84 -8.30 10.53
C GLU A 110 3.56 -7.75 9.93
N THR A 111 3.15 -6.56 10.37
CA THR A 111 1.92 -5.91 9.91
C THR A 111 2.11 -5.03 8.68
N GLY A 112 3.36 -4.70 8.33
CA GLY A 112 3.68 -3.77 7.25
C GLY A 112 3.37 -2.31 7.60
N ALA A 113 3.19 -1.99 8.88
CA ALA A 113 2.90 -0.65 9.36
C ALA A 113 4.19 0.15 9.64
N ALA A 114 4.21 1.42 9.27
CA ALA A 114 5.23 2.38 9.69
C ALA A 114 4.60 3.57 10.39
N LYS A 115 5.19 4.00 11.51
CA LYS A 115 4.77 5.17 12.27
C LYS A 115 5.91 6.16 12.40
N LEU A 116 5.69 7.35 11.88
CA LEU A 116 6.57 8.51 12.00
C LEU A 116 6.04 9.46 13.07
N VAL A 117 6.92 9.93 13.96
CA VAL A 117 6.64 10.97 14.95
C VAL A 117 7.69 12.06 14.85
N VAL A 118 7.30 13.28 14.46
CA VAL A 118 8.23 14.39 14.26
C VAL A 118 8.18 15.35 15.45
N PRO A 119 9.23 15.49 16.28
CA PRO A 119 9.26 16.49 17.35
C PRO A 119 9.21 17.93 16.79
N LYS A 120 8.84 18.90 17.64
CA LYS A 120 8.69 20.31 17.23
C LYS A 120 9.92 20.90 16.51
N GLY A 121 11.13 20.50 16.92
CA GLY A 121 12.39 20.94 16.30
C GLY A 121 12.80 20.18 15.05
N GLY A 122 12.02 19.18 14.63
CA GLY A 122 12.30 18.34 13.46
C GLY A 122 11.66 18.81 12.15
N PHE A 123 10.77 19.79 12.22
CA PHE A 123 10.10 20.33 11.02
C PHE A 123 11.03 21.25 10.23
N PRO A 124 11.01 21.19 8.88
CA PRO A 124 11.77 22.10 8.04
C PRO A 124 11.25 23.53 8.13
N GLU A 125 12.13 24.50 7.89
CA GLU A 125 11.77 25.93 7.85
C GLU A 125 10.77 26.27 6.73
N LYS A 126 10.84 25.53 5.61
CA LYS A 126 9.95 25.68 4.45
C LYS A 126 9.15 24.41 4.27
N LYS A 127 7.89 24.56 3.81
CA LYS A 127 7.04 23.43 3.46
C LYS A 127 7.78 22.52 2.46
N LYS A 128 7.78 21.23 2.76
CA LYS A 128 8.27 20.16 1.88
C LYS A 128 7.15 19.14 1.72
N THR A 129 7.08 18.54 0.53
CA THR A 129 6.16 17.44 0.24
C THR A 129 7.01 16.22 -0.11
N ILE A 130 6.79 15.13 0.60
CA ILE A 130 7.36 13.83 0.28
C ILE A 130 6.23 12.83 0.08
N MET A 131 6.48 11.82 -0.74
CA MET A 131 5.58 10.72 -1.00
C MET A 131 6.19 9.42 -0.47
N LEU A 132 5.37 8.74 0.31
CA LEU A 132 5.57 7.39 0.81
C LEU A 132 4.40 6.56 0.30
N GLY A 133 4.59 5.26 0.17
CA GLY A 133 3.53 4.40 -0.31
C GLY A 133 3.72 2.95 0.09
N CYS A 134 2.88 2.11 -0.50
CA CYS A 134 2.96 0.68 -0.33
C CYS A 134 2.81 -0.01 -1.69
N SER A 135 3.51 -1.12 -1.88
CA SER A 135 3.26 -2.05 -2.97
C SER A 135 2.86 -3.41 -2.42
N LEU A 136 2.25 -4.25 -3.24
CA LEU A 136 2.15 -5.68 -2.92
C LEU A 136 3.55 -6.28 -2.75
N LYS A 137 3.70 -7.20 -1.80
CA LYS A 137 4.86 -8.07 -1.68
C LYS A 137 4.91 -8.98 -2.91
N ASN A 138 6.08 -9.10 -3.52
CA ASN A 138 6.31 -10.13 -4.53
C ASN A 138 6.37 -11.50 -3.84
N THR A 139 5.23 -12.13 -3.58
CA THR A 139 5.23 -13.53 -3.19
C THR A 139 5.69 -14.37 -4.38
N PRO A 140 6.63 -15.34 -4.23
CA PRO A 140 6.86 -16.33 -5.26
C PRO A 140 5.57 -17.13 -5.44
N SER A 141 4.75 -16.67 -6.39
CA SER A 141 3.49 -17.31 -6.75
C SER A 141 3.82 -18.67 -7.32
N GLY A 142 3.36 -19.73 -6.65
CA GLY A 142 3.17 -21.02 -7.29
C GLY A 142 2.26 -20.80 -8.50
N SER A 143 2.86 -20.84 -9.68
CA SER A 143 2.27 -20.69 -11.01
C SER A 143 0.75 -20.76 -11.08
N ARG A 144 0.10 -19.60 -11.21
CA ARG A 144 -1.05 -19.47 -12.12
C ARG A 144 -0.71 -18.39 -13.13
N LYS A 145 -0.42 -18.83 -14.34
CA LYS A 145 -0.40 -17.97 -15.53
C LYS A 145 -1.79 -17.37 -15.68
N ASP A 146 -1.91 -16.07 -15.48
CA ASP A 146 -2.88 -15.27 -16.22
C ASP A 146 -2.15 -14.66 -17.42
N PRO A 147 -2.65 -14.82 -18.65
CA PRO A 147 -2.00 -14.27 -19.83
C PRO A 147 -2.42 -12.82 -20.05
N ASP A 148 -1.42 -11.97 -20.32
CA ASP A 148 -1.51 -10.61 -20.86
C ASP A 148 -1.95 -9.55 -19.82
N THR A 149 -1.25 -8.44 -19.59
CA THR A 149 -0.61 -7.56 -20.58
C THR A 149 0.61 -6.87 -19.96
N THR A 150 1.76 -7.00 -20.62
CA THR A 150 2.94 -6.17 -20.38
C THR A 150 2.64 -4.76 -20.88
N THR A 151 2.24 -3.86 -19.99
CA THR A 151 2.40 -2.42 -20.21
C THR A 151 3.28 -1.90 -19.10
N VAL A 152 4.47 -1.45 -19.46
CA VAL A 152 5.36 -0.69 -18.58
C VAL A 152 4.69 0.66 -18.38
N GLU A 153 3.75 0.71 -17.44
CA GLU A 153 3.20 1.97 -16.99
C GLU A 153 4.25 2.61 -16.09
N LYS A 154 4.58 3.86 -16.41
CA LYS A 154 5.48 4.70 -15.64
C LYS A 154 4.78 4.96 -14.30
N THR A 155 4.97 4.09 -13.32
CA THR A 155 4.30 4.20 -12.03
C THR A 155 4.88 5.41 -11.29
N HIS A 156 4.14 6.51 -11.31
CA HIS A 156 3.99 7.30 -10.09
C HIS A 156 3.46 6.31 -9.03
N PHE A 157 4.18 6.17 -7.92
CA PHE A 157 3.70 5.40 -6.78
C PHE A 157 2.46 6.06 -6.17
#